data_AF-A0A961XGP7-F1
#
_entry.id   AF-A0A961XGP7-F1
#
_cell.length_a   1.000
_cell.length_b   1.000
_cell.length_c   1.000
_cell.angle_alpha   90.00
_cell.angle_beta   90.00
_cell.angle_gamma   90.00
#
_symmetry.space_group_name_H-M   'P 1'
#
loop_
_entity.id
_entity.type
_entity.pdbx_description
1 polymer ?
#
loop_
_entity_poly.entity_id
_entity_poly.type
_entity_poly.pdbx_seq_one_letter_code
_entity_poly.pdbx_strand_id
1 'polypeptide(L)'
;MPLTILVPMILLGLAMVAIAMRLLGLSKSASISAISDAIRLLQTDYPQAVIEEAILASDGRAAILKLEDGTTGLVEAMGDRFVTRILSVDDVQAVQRVDDCSLMLRLADFTLPVVPLTFAEPKAALKATIWLTGDAHA
;
A
#
# COMPACT_ATOMS: atom_id res chain seq x y z
N MET A 1 48.70 2.93 -5.91
CA MET A 1 47.76 1.90 -6.39
C MET A 1 47.23 2.34 -7.74
N PRO A 2 47.44 1.58 -8.83
CA PRO A 2 46.98 2.00 -10.14
C PRO A 2 45.44 2.01 -10.18
N LEU A 3 44.87 3.15 -10.58
CA LEU A 3 43.42 3.36 -10.66
C LEU A 3 42.74 2.31 -11.56
N THR A 4 43.49 1.79 -12.54
CA THR A 4 43.08 0.71 -13.45
C THR A 4 42.78 -0.62 -12.76
N ILE A 5 43.29 -0.87 -11.55
CA ILE A 5 42.96 -2.07 -10.75
C ILE A 5 41.86 -1.77 -9.73
N LEU A 6 41.89 -0.57 -9.16
CA LEU A 6 40.93 -0.16 -8.13
C LEU A 6 39.49 -0.10 -8.68
N VAL A 7 39.32 0.50 -9.86
CA VAL A 7 38.00 0.66 -10.50
C VAL A 7 37.30 -0.68 -10.79
N PRO A 8 37.91 -1.66 -11.50
CA PRO A 8 37.23 -2.92 -11.77
C PRO A 8 36.96 -3.74 -10.50
N MET A 9 37.83 -3.66 -9.49
CA MET A 9 37.61 -4.32 -8.21
C MET A 9 36.38 -3.77 -7.48
N ILE A 10 36.20 -2.45 -7.45
CA ILE A 10 35.01 -1.81 -6.86
C ILE A 10 33.75 -2.19 -7.64
N LEU A 11 33.80 -2.12 -8.97
CA LEU A 11 32.66 -2.49 -9.82
C LEU A 11 32.24 -3.95 -9.59
N LEU A 12 33.21 -4.86 -9.49
CA LEU A 12 32.96 -6.27 -9.18
C LEU A 12 32.32 -6.42 -7.79
N GLY A 13 32.82 -5.72 -6.78
CA GLY A 13 32.27 -5.74 -5.43
C GLY A 13 30.82 -5.25 -5.38
N LEU A 14 30.52 -4.11 -6.03
CA LEU A 14 29.17 -3.56 -6.11
C LEU A 14 28.22 -4.48 -6.87
N ALA A 15 28.68 -5.05 -7.99
CA ALA A 15 27.90 -6.02 -8.74
C ALA A 15 27.56 -7.26 -7.89
N MET A 16 28.53 -7.78 -7.14
CA MET A 16 28.32 -8.93 -6.26
C MET A 16 27.32 -8.62 -5.14
N VAL A 17 27.40 -7.45 -4.50
CA VAL A 17 26.43 -7.01 -3.49
C VAL A 17 25.04 -6.86 -4.09
N ALA A 18 24.92 -6.23 -5.26
CA ALA A 18 23.63 -6.07 -5.94
C ALA A 18 23.00 -7.41 -6.34
N ILE A 19 23.82 -8.36 -6.81
CA ILE A 19 23.37 -9.73 -7.12
C ILE A 19 22.91 -10.43 -5.83
N ALA A 20 23.68 -10.34 -4.75
CA ALA A 20 23.31 -10.93 -3.47
C ALA A 20 21.97 -10.35 -2.97
N MET A 21 21.78 -9.03 -2.99
CA MET A 21 20.52 -8.38 -2.61
C MET A 21 19.32 -8.87 -3.44
N ARG A 22 19.51 -9.07 -4.76
CA ARG A 22 18.48 -9.62 -5.64
C ARG A 22 18.14 -11.08 -5.29
N LEU A 23 19.16 -11.91 -5.03
CA LEU A 23 18.99 -13.32 -4.66
C LEU A 23 18.33 -13.48 -3.28
N LEU A 24 18.63 -12.58 -2.34
CA LEU A 24 18.03 -12.53 -1.01
C LEU A 24 16.56 -12.10 -1.02
N GLY A 25 15.98 -11.77 -2.18
CA GLY A 25 14.56 -11.47 -2.29
C GLY A 25 14.17 -10.11 -1.71
N LEU A 26 15.13 -9.23 -1.39
CA LEU A 26 14.86 -7.84 -0.95
C LEU A 26 14.07 -7.02 -1.99
N SER A 27 13.97 -7.52 -3.23
CA SER A 27 13.19 -6.90 -4.30
C SER A 27 11.76 -7.45 -4.43
N LYS A 28 11.35 -8.45 -3.63
CA LYS A 28 9.95 -8.90 -3.63
C LYS A 28 9.13 -7.93 -2.81
N SER A 29 8.31 -7.15 -3.50
CA SER A 29 7.33 -6.31 -2.81
C SER A 29 6.37 -7.19 -2.03
N ALA A 30 6.03 -6.76 -0.81
CA ALA A 30 4.96 -7.38 -0.05
C ALA A 30 3.66 -7.36 -0.88
N SER A 31 2.90 -8.44 -0.82
CA SER A 31 1.63 -8.59 -1.54
C SER A 31 0.62 -9.32 -0.67
N ILE A 32 -0.60 -8.81 -0.66
CA ILE A 32 -1.75 -9.32 0.08
C ILE A 32 -2.47 -10.28 -0.86
N SER A 33 -2.52 -11.56 -0.49
CA SER A 33 -3.11 -12.60 -1.34
C SER A 33 -4.59 -12.83 -1.06
N ALA A 34 -5.03 -12.54 0.16
CA ALA A 34 -6.40 -12.72 0.60
C ALA A 34 -6.86 -11.56 1.49
N ILE A 35 -8.17 -11.30 1.48
CA ILE A 35 -8.80 -10.30 2.36
C ILE A 35 -8.53 -10.60 3.84
N SER A 36 -8.50 -11.88 4.23
CA SER A 36 -8.15 -12.30 5.60
C SER A 36 -6.76 -11.83 6.04
N ASP A 37 -5.81 -11.75 5.10
CA ASP A 37 -4.45 -11.27 5.40
C ASP A 37 -4.46 -9.77 5.67
N ALA A 38 -5.20 -8.99 4.89
CA ALA A 38 -5.38 -7.56 5.13
C ALA A 38 -6.02 -7.28 6.50
N ILE A 39 -7.07 -8.03 6.84
CA ILE A 39 -7.74 -7.93 8.15
C ILE A 39 -6.74 -8.24 9.28
N ARG A 40 -5.98 -9.34 9.15
CA ARG A 40 -4.98 -9.72 10.15
C ARG A 40 -3.87 -8.68 10.29
N LEU A 41 -3.39 -8.10 9.19
CA LEU A 41 -2.39 -7.05 9.21
C LEU A 41 -2.91 -5.82 9.96
N LEU A 42 -4.12 -5.34 9.63
CA LEU A 42 -4.73 -4.20 10.32
C LEU A 42 -4.94 -4.49 11.82
N GLN A 43 -5.47 -5.67 12.17
CA GLN A 43 -5.73 -6.04 13.55
C GLN A 43 -4.46 -6.31 14.37
N THR A 44 -3.32 -6.59 13.73
CA THR A 44 -2.05 -6.72 14.45
C THR A 44 -1.64 -5.37 15.05
N ASP A 45 -1.85 -4.28 14.32
CA ASP A 45 -1.52 -2.92 14.75
C ASP A 45 -2.68 -2.24 15.50
N TYR A 46 -3.93 -2.61 15.16
CA TYR A 46 -5.17 -2.10 15.77
C TYR A 46 -6.08 -3.24 16.25
N PRO A 47 -5.76 -3.94 17.37
CA PRO A 47 -6.50 -5.12 17.82
C PRO A 47 -7.98 -4.89 18.12
N GLN A 48 -8.34 -3.66 18.47
CA GLN A 48 -9.71 -3.23 18.77
C GLN A 48 -10.54 -2.87 17.53
N ALA A 49 -9.93 -2.80 16.34
CA ALA A 49 -10.65 -2.45 15.13
C ALA A 49 -11.67 -3.56 14.76
N VAL A 50 -12.91 -3.15 14.55
CA VAL A 50 -13.99 -4.04 14.08
C VAL A 50 -14.21 -3.77 12.59
N ILE A 51 -13.87 -4.76 11.76
CA ILE A 51 -13.94 -4.65 10.29
C ILE A 51 -15.32 -5.15 9.84
N GLU A 52 -16.07 -4.30 9.14
CA GLU A 52 -17.35 -4.67 8.52
C GLU A 52 -17.15 -5.29 7.14
N GLU A 53 -16.34 -4.65 6.31
CA GLU A 53 -16.10 -5.04 4.92
C GLU A 53 -14.67 -4.68 4.53
N ALA A 54 -14.10 -5.39 3.55
CA ALA A 54 -12.78 -5.11 3.04
C ALA A 54 -12.70 -5.32 1.53
N ILE A 55 -11.92 -4.48 0.88
CA ILE A 55 -11.68 -4.49 -0.57
C ILE A 55 -10.17 -4.55 -0.79
N LEU A 56 -9.76 -5.48 -1.63
CA LEU A 56 -8.38 -5.68 -2.03
C LEU A 56 -8.09 -4.96 -3.35
N ALA A 57 -6.94 -4.29 -3.43
CA ALA A 57 -6.43 -3.81 -4.71
C ALA A 57 -6.04 -4.99 -5.62
N SER A 58 -6.26 -4.87 -6.92
CA SER A 58 -6.03 -5.95 -7.90
C SER A 58 -4.57 -6.36 -8.03
N ASP A 59 -3.64 -5.47 -7.70
CA ASP A 59 -2.19 -5.73 -7.66
C ASP A 59 -1.72 -6.35 -6.33
N GLY A 60 -2.63 -6.51 -5.35
CA GLY A 60 -2.35 -7.01 -4.02
C GLY A 60 -1.42 -6.09 -3.21
N ARG A 61 -1.19 -4.84 -3.64
CA ARG A 61 -0.34 -3.90 -2.92
C ARG A 61 -1.09 -3.19 -1.79
N ALA A 62 -2.39 -3.02 -1.96
CA ALA A 62 -3.21 -2.26 -1.02
C ALA A 62 -4.49 -3.01 -0.63
N ALA A 63 -5.04 -2.65 0.52
CA ALA A 63 -6.41 -3.00 0.90
C ALA A 63 -7.05 -1.83 1.66
N ILE A 64 -8.35 -1.64 1.41
CA ILE A 64 -9.19 -0.67 2.11
C ILE A 64 -10.23 -1.46 2.90
N LEU A 65 -10.35 -1.17 4.18
CA LEU A 65 -11.22 -1.85 5.12
C LEU A 65 -12.20 -0.83 5.71
N LYS A 66 -13.49 -1.13 5.68
CA LYS A 66 -14.52 -0.34 6.35
C LYS A 66 -14.61 -0.78 7.80
N LEU A 67 -14.51 0.15 8.74
CA LEU A 67 -14.67 -0.12 10.17
C LEU A 67 -16.09 0.27 10.64
N GLU A 68 -16.54 -0.36 11.72
CA GLU A 68 -17.86 -0.13 12.31
C GLU A 68 -18.04 1.30 12.86
N ASP A 69 -16.95 1.93 13.30
CA ASP A 69 -16.96 3.30 13.81
C ASP A 69 -17.06 4.39 12.72
N GLY A 70 -17.19 3.98 11.45
CA GLY A 70 -17.27 4.86 10.30
C GLY A 70 -15.91 5.32 9.75
N THR A 71 -14.80 4.91 10.37
CA THR A 71 -13.46 5.14 9.83
C THR A 71 -13.07 4.09 8.79
N THR A 72 -11.97 4.35 8.09
CA THR A 72 -11.46 3.48 7.03
C THR A 72 -10.06 2.99 7.37
N GLY A 73 -9.87 1.68 7.44
CA GLY A 73 -8.56 1.04 7.52
C GLY A 73 -7.89 1.03 6.15
N LEU A 74 -6.61 1.38 6.13
CA LEU A 74 -5.72 1.26 4.98
C LEU A 74 -4.60 0.28 5.33
N VAL A 75 -4.33 -0.65 4.43
CA VAL A 75 -3.13 -1.48 4.43
C VAL A 75 -2.42 -1.28 3.10
N GLU A 76 -1.17 -0.83 3.12
CA GLU A 76 -0.38 -0.53 1.92
C GLU A 76 0.99 -1.23 1.98
N ALA A 77 1.41 -1.83 0.89
CA ALA A 77 2.71 -2.46 0.75
C ALA A 77 3.81 -1.40 0.58
N MET A 78 4.72 -1.34 1.54
CA MET A 78 5.89 -0.47 1.52
C MET A 78 7.15 -1.32 1.54
N GLY A 79 7.74 -1.54 0.36
CA GLY A 79 8.87 -2.46 0.20
C GLY A 79 8.47 -3.91 0.49
N ASP A 80 9.18 -4.55 1.41
CA ASP A 80 8.94 -5.93 1.87
C ASP A 80 8.00 -6.02 3.09
N ARG A 81 7.42 -4.89 3.51
CA ARG A 81 6.47 -4.81 4.64
C ARG A 81 5.15 -4.15 4.24
N PHE A 82 4.26 -4.07 5.22
CA PHE A 82 3.02 -3.33 5.13
C PHE A 82 3.01 -2.18 6.12
N VAL A 83 2.37 -1.09 5.73
CA VAL A 83 1.98 0.01 6.61
C VAL A 83 0.47 -0.07 6.78
N THR A 84 0.02 0.01 8.02
CA THR A 84 -1.40 0.06 8.35
C THR A 84 -1.74 1.43 8.93
N ARG A 85 -2.94 1.93 8.60
CA ARG A 85 -3.48 3.19 9.14
C ARG A 85 -4.99 3.05 9.33
N ILE A 86 -5.52 3.70 10.36
CA ILE A 86 -6.94 4.04 10.43
C ILE A 86 -7.06 5.49 9.97
N LEU A 87 -7.93 5.74 9.01
CA LEU A 87 -8.15 7.02 8.36
C LEU A 87 -9.56 7.50 8.69
N SER A 88 -9.64 8.70 9.26
CA SER A 88 -10.86 9.49 9.26
C SER A 88 -11.00 10.27 7.95
N VAL A 89 -12.16 10.87 7.70
CA VAL A 89 -12.38 11.71 6.52
C VAL A 89 -11.41 12.90 6.49
N ASP A 90 -11.05 13.44 7.66
CA ASP A 90 -10.12 14.58 7.77
C ASP A 90 -8.67 14.22 7.42
N ASP A 91 -8.30 12.93 7.50
CA ASP A 91 -6.98 12.44 7.10
C ASP A 91 -6.82 12.34 5.57
N VAL A 92 -7.93 12.38 4.83
CA VAL A 92 -7.98 12.27 3.38
C VAL A 92 -8.01 13.65 2.75
N GLN A 93 -6.89 14.05 2.12
CA GLN A 93 -6.80 15.34 1.43
C GLN A 93 -7.54 15.35 0.10
N ALA A 94 -7.47 14.25 -0.66
CA ALA A 94 -8.17 14.11 -1.92
C ALA A 94 -8.27 12.64 -2.34
N VAL A 95 -9.36 12.29 -3.03
CA VAL A 95 -9.49 11.05 -3.78
C VAL A 95 -9.69 11.43 -5.24
N GLN A 96 -8.72 11.13 -6.10
CA GLN A 96 -8.78 11.48 -7.52
C GLN A 96 -8.99 10.22 -8.35
N ARG A 97 -10.10 10.15 -9.08
CA ARG A 97 -10.35 9.03 -9.98
C ARG A 97 -9.46 9.15 -11.21
N VAL A 98 -8.64 8.13 -11.46
CA VAL A 98 -7.75 8.07 -12.63
C VAL A 98 -8.47 7.41 -13.81
N ASP A 99 -9.21 6.34 -13.52
CA ASP A 99 -10.10 5.64 -14.44
C ASP A 99 -11.25 4.96 -13.67
N ASP A 100 -12.05 4.12 -14.32
CA ASP A 100 -13.21 3.47 -13.68
C ASP A 100 -12.83 2.56 -12.51
N CYS A 101 -11.64 1.96 -12.53
CA CYS A 101 -11.13 1.00 -11.55
C CYS A 101 -9.98 1.54 -10.69
N SER A 102 -9.38 2.66 -11.06
CA SER A 102 -8.17 3.20 -10.44
C SER A 102 -8.42 4.57 -9.84
N LEU A 103 -7.89 4.79 -8.65
CA LEU A 103 -7.91 6.07 -7.97
C LEU A 103 -6.59 6.37 -7.29
N MET A 104 -6.33 7.66 -7.11
CA MET A 104 -5.17 8.20 -6.41
C MET A 104 -5.64 8.82 -5.09
N LEU A 105 -5.31 8.17 -3.98
CA LEU A 105 -5.60 8.66 -2.64
C LEU A 105 -4.46 9.56 -2.19
N ARG A 106 -4.78 10.79 -1.78
CA ARG A 106 -3.84 11.73 -1.13
C ARG A 106 -4.20 11.86 0.34
N LEU A 107 -3.22 11.63 1.20
CA LEU A 107 -3.37 11.69 2.65
C LEU A 107 -2.69 12.92 3.23
N ALA A 108 -3.13 13.36 4.40
CA ALA A 108 -2.45 14.37 5.19
C ALA A 108 -1.17 13.85 5.87
N ASP A 109 -0.98 12.53 5.91
CA ASP A 109 0.21 11.86 6.43
C ASP A 109 1.42 12.09 5.51
N PHE A 110 2.39 12.88 5.95
CA PHE A 110 3.61 13.15 5.19
C PHE A 110 4.50 11.91 5.01
N THR A 111 4.32 10.86 5.82
CA THR A 111 5.05 9.60 5.71
C THR A 111 4.46 8.66 4.66
N LEU A 112 3.18 8.88 4.29
CA LEU A 112 2.48 8.16 3.24
C LEU A 112 1.53 9.11 2.47
N PRO A 113 2.07 10.08 1.71
CA PRO A 113 1.26 11.19 1.19
C PRO A 113 0.36 10.79 0.02
N VAL A 114 0.72 9.74 -0.72
CA VAL A 114 0.03 9.32 -1.95
C VAL A 114 -0.02 7.79 -1.99
N VAL A 115 -1.22 7.26 -2.21
CA VAL A 115 -1.50 5.82 -2.30
C VAL A 115 -2.25 5.54 -3.61
N PRO A 116 -1.61 4.93 -4.61
CA PRO A 116 -2.30 4.50 -5.82
C PRO A 116 -3.12 3.23 -5.51
N LEU A 117 -4.40 3.24 -5.88
CA LEU A 117 -5.31 2.12 -5.66
C LEU A 117 -5.90 1.69 -7.00
N THR A 118 -5.69 0.44 -7.36
CA THR A 118 -6.29 -0.17 -8.56
C THR A 118 -7.15 -1.33 -8.12
N PHE A 119 -8.40 -1.40 -8.58
CA PHE A 119 -9.34 -2.45 -8.20
C PHE A 119 -9.69 -3.34 -9.39
N ALA A 120 -10.19 -4.55 -9.12
CA ALA A 120 -10.60 -5.48 -10.16
C ALA A 120 -11.89 -5.03 -10.88
N GLU A 121 -12.76 -4.31 -10.18
CA GLU A 121 -14.07 -3.91 -10.68
C GLU A 121 -14.36 -2.43 -10.34
N PRO A 122 -15.05 -1.68 -11.22
CA PRO A 122 -15.40 -0.27 -10.97
C PRO A 122 -16.23 -0.05 -9.71
N LYS A 123 -17.05 -1.05 -9.34
CA LYS A 123 -17.87 -1.02 -8.13
C LYS A 123 -17.01 -1.00 -6.86
N ALA A 124 -15.88 -1.69 -6.87
CA ALA A 124 -14.94 -1.71 -5.74
C ALA A 124 -14.25 -0.35 -5.59
N ALA A 125 -13.84 0.27 -6.70
CA ALA A 125 -13.28 1.63 -6.70
C ALA A 125 -14.29 2.65 -6.13
N LEU A 126 -15.56 2.58 -6.56
CA LEU A 126 -16.62 3.43 -6.04
C LEU A 126 -16.82 3.24 -4.53
N LYS A 127 -16.93 1.99 -4.06
CA LYS A 127 -17.06 1.70 -2.63
C LYS A 127 -15.89 2.27 -1.82
N ALA A 128 -14.65 2.09 -2.30
CA ALA A 128 -13.47 2.63 -1.65
C ALA A 128 -13.52 4.17 -1.55
N THR A 129 -13.91 4.86 -2.62
CA THR A 129 -14.10 6.33 -2.59
C THR A 129 -15.12 6.75 -1.53
N ILE A 130 -16.25 6.05 -1.43
CA ILE A 130 -17.30 6.36 -0.46
C ILE A 130 -16.78 6.19 0.98
N TRP A 131 -16.01 5.13 1.25
CA TRP A 131 -15.46 4.89 2.58
C TRP A 131 -14.39 5.93 2.96
N LEU A 132 -13.56 6.34 1.98
CA LEU A 132 -12.48 7.30 2.20
C LEU A 132 -12.97 8.75 2.36
N THR A 133 -14.06 9.11 1.68
CA THR A 133 -14.59 10.48 1.70
C THR A 133 -15.79 10.67 2.63
N GLY A 134 -16.45 9.57 3.02
CA GLY A 134 -17.73 9.63 3.72
C GLY A 134 -18.92 10.03 2.83
N ASP A 135 -18.69 10.38 1.56
CA ASP A 135 -19.70 10.88 0.64
C ASP A 135 -20.05 9.86 -0.46
N ALA A 136 -21.35 9.58 -0.61
CA ALA A 136 -21.87 8.66 -1.62
C ALA A 136 -21.88 9.23 -3.06
N HIS A 137 -21.45 10.48 -3.25
CA HIS A 137 -21.59 11.24 -4.49
C HIS A 137 -20.27 11.59 -5.20
N ALA A 138 -19.14 11.03 -4.75
CA ALA A 138 -17.81 11.26 -5.30
C ALA A 138 -17.44 10.34 -6.48
#